data_AF-A0A5P2C656-F1
#
_entry.id   AF-A0A5P2C656-F1
#
_cell.length_a   1.000
_cell.length_b   1.000
_cell.length_c   1.000
_cell.angle_alpha   90.00
_cell.angle_beta   90.00
_cell.angle_gamma   90.00
#
_symmetry.space_group_name_H-M   'P 1'
#
loop_
_entity.id
_entity.type
_entity.pdbx_description
1 polymer ?
#
loop_
_entity_poly.entity_id
_entity_poly.type
_entity_poly.pdbx_seq_one_letter_code
_entity_poly.pdbx_strand_id
1 'polypeptide(L)'
;MPENTSTELRTAILFPGQGGFDGEALRLAHARHPQVRQVFERLDAETTTLFSRRISDLVLGPEQVELRRLLAEDPWVSQVAIYGAGLAAYEVLTAQGVRPDVLTGHSLGEITALVAAGAFSVEDGVRIVAQRVAVIARQSGFEGRMVALSAGAAKVRRLLELLEDPQLAVATENHDEQTVVSGPGEVLDRLVAIAGELRIGAVEIDAAFPFHSPALAPAVPEFAAYVGKLDQLPLRCPVYSPILQRYYEPGDALSDLLAEHFVKPVRFASAVRHLQESGVTTFVEAGGRAALTKLVTRLTKGSDVRSLATLATDDDALLTLDATLRTLRLAGLADPGRAPVLAELLPESVSAELFEAYWSEHGDAVLQRIVDDLAAFRPQPATSAATAPVAAPATTVVTSSLADETSGSAAAGPDRAEVFAELRSLYAEALEYPEEVFEGGVQLEAELGVDSVKQVELLSRVSQRYGLPPRESGFRLSDYNTIDRLVDFVVTALAGQPTGVTV
;
A
#
# COMPACT_ATOMS: atom_id res chain seq x y z
N MET A 1 42.47 -0.30 -12.11
CA MET A 1 41.39 0.10 -11.19
C MET A 1 40.14 -0.65 -11.62
N PRO A 2 39.32 -1.18 -10.70
CA PRO A 2 37.95 -1.51 -11.06
C PRO A 2 37.20 -0.20 -11.31
N GLU A 3 36.42 -0.13 -12.39
CA GLU A 3 35.47 0.95 -12.59
C GLU A 3 34.37 0.82 -11.52
N ASN A 4 34.15 1.88 -10.76
CA ASN A 4 33.06 1.94 -9.80
C ASN A 4 31.77 2.20 -10.56
N THR A 5 31.21 1.16 -11.18
CA THR A 5 29.84 1.18 -11.70
C THR A 5 28.90 1.28 -10.50
N SER A 6 28.60 2.51 -10.08
CA SER A 6 27.41 2.79 -9.28
C SER A 6 26.21 2.32 -10.10
N THR A 7 25.60 1.21 -9.69
CA THR A 7 24.31 0.79 -10.21
C THR A 7 23.31 1.91 -9.95
N GLU A 8 22.90 2.62 -11.01
CA GLU A 8 21.85 3.62 -10.92
C GLU A 8 20.58 2.96 -10.35
N LEU A 9 20.14 3.47 -9.20
CA LEU A 9 18.97 2.96 -8.50
C LEU A 9 17.71 3.34 -9.31
N ARG A 10 17.19 2.41 -10.10
CA ARG A 10 15.98 2.67 -10.89
C ARG A 10 14.71 2.58 -10.05
N THR A 11 13.79 3.51 -10.32
CA THR A 11 12.52 3.71 -9.61
C THR A 11 11.33 3.47 -10.53
N ALA A 12 10.45 2.55 -10.14
CA ALA A 12 9.13 2.37 -10.73
C ALA A 12 8.06 3.03 -9.86
N ILE A 13 7.18 3.83 -10.45
CA ILE A 13 5.94 4.26 -9.78
C ILE A 13 4.79 3.34 -10.20
N LEU A 14 4.09 2.82 -9.20
CA LEU A 14 2.98 1.89 -9.31
C LEU A 14 1.65 2.62 -9.04
N PHE A 15 0.67 2.45 -9.91
CA PHE A 15 -0.69 2.98 -9.68
C PHE A 15 -1.66 1.83 -9.38
N PRO A 16 -2.35 1.82 -8.22
CA PRO A 16 -3.26 0.74 -7.84
C PRO A 16 -4.56 0.75 -8.66
N GLY A 17 -5.19 -0.42 -8.70
CA GLY A 17 -6.50 -0.63 -9.32
C GLY A 17 -7.64 -0.55 -8.31
N GLN A 18 -8.71 -1.30 -8.61
CA GLN A 18 -9.91 -1.42 -7.76
C GLN A 18 -9.54 -1.71 -6.29
N GLY A 19 -10.17 -0.98 -5.35
CA GLY A 19 -9.87 -1.07 -3.91
C GLY A 19 -8.69 -0.22 -3.43
N GLY A 20 -7.88 0.36 -4.33
CA GLY A 20 -6.74 1.24 -4.02
C GLY A 20 -7.10 2.66 -3.54
N PHE A 21 -8.23 2.83 -2.84
CA PHE A 21 -8.70 4.11 -2.32
C PHE A 21 -8.74 4.12 -0.79
N ASP A 22 -8.15 5.16 -0.21
CA ASP A 22 -8.12 5.43 1.22
C ASP A 22 -8.54 6.90 1.46
N GLY A 23 -9.77 7.09 1.93
CA GLY A 23 -10.31 8.43 2.16
C GLY A 23 -9.70 9.15 3.37
N GLU A 24 -9.13 8.43 4.32
CA GLU A 24 -8.44 9.02 5.46
C GLU A 24 -7.06 9.53 5.07
N ALA A 25 -6.24 8.65 4.48
CA ALA A 25 -4.93 9.04 3.97
C ALA A 25 -5.04 10.14 2.92
N LEU A 26 -6.06 10.11 2.05
CA LEU A 26 -6.31 11.18 1.09
C LEU A 26 -6.72 12.51 1.76
N ARG A 27 -7.59 12.52 2.79
CA ARG A 27 -7.90 13.75 3.55
C ARG A 27 -6.65 14.34 4.19
N LEU A 28 -5.81 13.51 4.81
CA LEU A 28 -4.54 13.93 5.41
C LEU A 28 -3.60 14.54 4.35
N ALA A 29 -3.49 13.89 3.19
CA ALA A 29 -2.68 14.39 2.07
C ALA A 29 -3.24 15.70 1.49
N HIS A 30 -4.56 15.82 1.34
CA HIS A 30 -5.27 17.01 0.86
C HIS A 30 -5.07 18.23 1.78
N ALA A 31 -5.00 18.01 3.10
CA ALA A 31 -4.66 19.07 4.05
C ALA A 31 -3.20 19.51 3.90
N ARG A 32 -2.26 18.56 3.77
CA ARG A 32 -0.81 18.81 3.81
C ARG A 32 -0.20 19.30 2.49
N HIS A 33 -0.64 18.79 1.34
CA HIS A 33 0.04 19.00 0.06
C HIS A 33 -0.85 19.74 -0.95
N PRO A 34 -0.41 20.89 -1.51
CA PRO A 34 -1.20 21.69 -2.44
C PRO A 34 -1.50 20.97 -3.77
N GLN A 35 -0.61 20.08 -4.23
CA GLN A 35 -0.80 19.29 -5.46
C GLN A 35 -2.07 18.42 -5.37
N VAL A 36 -2.37 17.86 -4.20
CA VAL A 36 -3.59 17.06 -3.98
C VAL A 36 -4.84 17.93 -4.17
N ARG A 37 -4.82 19.18 -3.71
CA ARG A 37 -5.92 20.13 -3.93
C ARG A 37 -6.07 20.48 -5.41
N GLN A 38 -4.96 20.80 -6.08
CA GLN A 38 -4.94 21.16 -7.50
C GLN A 38 -5.45 20.04 -8.42
N VAL A 39 -5.07 18.77 -8.14
CA VAL A 39 -5.62 17.62 -8.87
C VAL A 39 -7.13 17.49 -8.62
N PHE A 40 -7.59 17.59 -7.38
CA PHE A 40 -9.01 17.45 -7.07
C PHE A 40 -9.87 18.61 -7.59
N GLU A 41 -9.36 19.84 -7.67
CA GLU A 41 -10.04 20.97 -8.33
C GLU A 41 -10.27 20.71 -9.83
N ARG A 42 -9.29 20.12 -10.52
CA ARG A 42 -9.41 19.75 -11.95
C ARG A 42 -10.39 18.60 -12.16
N LEU A 43 -10.33 17.57 -11.29
CA LEU A 43 -11.29 16.48 -11.28
C LEU A 43 -12.72 16.99 -11.02
N ASP A 44 -12.90 17.86 -10.04
CA ASP A 44 -14.21 18.44 -9.68
C ASP A 44 -14.85 19.20 -10.82
N ALA A 45 -14.08 19.97 -11.59
CA ALA A 45 -14.59 20.69 -12.76
C ALA A 45 -15.18 19.71 -13.81
N GLU A 46 -14.47 18.61 -14.07
CA GLU A 46 -14.90 17.60 -15.02
C GLU A 46 -16.07 16.75 -14.48
N THR A 47 -16.03 16.29 -13.22
CA THR A 47 -17.15 15.52 -12.65
C THR A 47 -18.40 16.37 -12.44
N THR A 48 -18.27 17.68 -12.21
CA THR A 48 -19.40 18.61 -12.22
C THR A 48 -20.02 18.69 -13.62
N THR A 49 -19.22 18.66 -14.68
CA THR A 49 -19.70 18.67 -16.07
C THR A 49 -20.37 17.33 -16.45
N LEU A 50 -19.80 16.20 -16.02
CA LEU A 50 -20.30 14.85 -16.39
C LEU A 50 -21.47 14.36 -15.52
N PHE A 51 -21.50 14.73 -14.24
CA PHE A 51 -22.39 14.14 -13.22
C PHE A 51 -23.13 15.17 -12.35
N SER A 52 -22.95 16.47 -12.59
CA SER A 52 -23.45 17.57 -11.72
C SER A 52 -23.00 17.46 -10.26
N ARG A 53 -21.89 16.75 -9.99
CA ARG A 53 -21.36 16.47 -8.66
C ARG A 53 -19.83 16.59 -8.65
N ARG A 54 -19.29 17.26 -7.64
CA ARG A 54 -17.85 17.30 -7.35
C ARG A 54 -17.40 15.99 -6.74
N ILE A 55 -16.24 15.48 -7.12
CA ILE A 55 -15.70 14.26 -6.51
C ILE A 55 -15.20 14.54 -5.09
N SER A 56 -14.64 15.73 -4.85
CA SER A 56 -14.15 16.15 -3.52
C SER A 56 -15.24 16.03 -2.46
N ASP A 57 -16.45 16.50 -2.77
CA ASP A 57 -17.57 16.54 -1.83
C ASP A 57 -18.03 15.13 -1.45
N LEU A 58 -17.76 14.13 -2.29
CA LEU A 58 -18.12 12.72 -2.09
C LEU A 58 -17.03 11.88 -1.40
N VAL A 59 -15.75 12.27 -1.53
CA VAL A 59 -14.61 11.44 -1.08
C VAL A 59 -13.70 12.09 -0.04
N LEU A 60 -13.81 13.40 0.15
CA LEU A 60 -13.14 14.18 1.20
C LEU A 60 -14.12 14.71 2.25
N GLY A 61 -15.41 14.46 2.07
CA GLY A 61 -16.47 14.84 3.01
C GLY A 61 -16.31 14.19 4.39
N PRO A 62 -17.01 14.72 5.42
CA PRO A 62 -16.95 14.20 6.78
C PRO A 62 -17.69 12.86 6.95
N GLU A 63 -18.62 12.53 6.05
CA GLU A 63 -19.34 11.26 6.07
C GLU A 63 -18.53 10.18 5.35
N GLN A 64 -18.26 9.06 6.03
CA GLN A 64 -17.73 7.86 5.37
C GLN A 64 -18.86 7.20 4.59
N VAL A 65 -18.83 7.28 3.26
CA VAL A 65 -19.77 6.54 2.41
C VAL A 65 -19.32 5.08 2.32
N GLU A 66 -20.22 4.15 2.61
CA GLU A 66 -19.94 2.72 2.53
C GLU A 66 -19.49 2.31 1.11
N LEU A 67 -18.36 1.62 1.01
CA LEU A 67 -17.78 1.22 -0.28
C LEU A 67 -18.78 0.40 -1.14
N ARG A 68 -19.51 -0.53 -0.53
CA ARG A 68 -20.51 -1.35 -1.25
C ARG A 68 -21.64 -0.51 -1.84
N ARG A 69 -22.09 0.51 -1.12
CA ARG A 69 -23.09 1.45 -1.60
C ARG A 69 -22.55 2.30 -2.75
N LEU A 70 -21.32 2.81 -2.65
CA LEU A 70 -20.65 3.51 -3.75
C LEU A 70 -20.53 2.63 -5.00
N LEU A 71 -20.18 1.35 -4.86
CA LEU A 71 -20.03 0.46 -6.02
C LEU A 71 -21.37 0.11 -6.68
N ALA A 72 -22.46 0.07 -5.92
CA ALA A 72 -23.80 -0.21 -6.45
C ALA A 72 -24.48 1.04 -7.05
N GLU A 73 -24.44 2.18 -6.37
CA GLU A 73 -25.16 3.40 -6.77
C GLU A 73 -24.31 4.33 -7.68
N ASP A 74 -23.00 4.39 -7.44
CA ASP A 74 -22.09 5.40 -7.98
C ASP A 74 -20.70 4.81 -8.39
N PRO A 75 -20.63 3.73 -9.20
CA PRO A 75 -19.37 3.02 -9.49
C PRO A 75 -18.28 3.89 -10.14
N TRP A 76 -18.66 5.03 -10.72
CA TRP A 76 -17.73 6.04 -11.25
C TRP A 76 -16.96 6.76 -10.12
N VAL A 77 -17.58 7.01 -8.96
CA VAL A 77 -16.95 7.69 -7.81
C VAL A 77 -15.73 6.92 -7.35
N SER A 78 -15.88 5.61 -7.11
CA SER A 78 -14.77 4.77 -6.65
C SER A 78 -13.59 4.78 -7.62
N GLN A 79 -13.82 4.66 -8.92
CA GLN A 79 -12.74 4.64 -9.91
C GLN A 79 -12.09 6.01 -10.12
N VAL A 80 -12.87 7.10 -10.17
CA VAL A 80 -12.32 8.47 -10.27
C VAL A 80 -11.56 8.83 -9.00
N ALA A 81 -11.97 8.34 -7.82
CA ALA A 81 -11.25 8.54 -6.57
C ALA A 81 -9.89 7.82 -6.54
N ILE A 82 -9.83 6.57 -7.01
CA ILE A 82 -8.56 5.82 -7.15
C ILE A 82 -7.61 6.53 -8.13
N TYR A 83 -8.15 6.92 -9.29
CA TYR A 83 -7.42 7.67 -10.32
C TYR A 83 -6.86 9.00 -9.78
N GLY A 84 -7.71 9.81 -9.15
CA GLY A 84 -7.35 11.10 -8.57
C GLY A 84 -6.34 10.99 -7.43
N ALA A 85 -6.53 10.02 -6.52
CA ALA A 85 -5.59 9.77 -5.43
C ALA A 85 -4.20 9.35 -5.95
N GLY A 86 -4.15 8.45 -6.94
CA GLY A 86 -2.87 8.03 -7.53
C GLY A 86 -2.16 9.15 -8.28
N LEU A 87 -2.89 9.93 -9.08
CA LEU A 87 -2.33 11.08 -9.78
C LEU A 87 -1.84 12.16 -8.81
N ALA A 88 -2.61 12.46 -7.76
CA ALA A 88 -2.22 13.41 -6.72
C ALA A 88 -0.93 12.98 -5.99
N ALA A 89 -0.80 11.70 -5.64
CA ALA A 89 0.44 11.17 -5.07
C ALA A 89 1.63 11.31 -6.04
N TYR A 90 1.43 11.04 -7.33
CA TYR A 90 2.43 11.23 -8.38
C TYR A 90 2.86 12.69 -8.55
N GLU A 91 1.91 13.64 -8.54
CA GLU A 91 2.24 15.08 -8.61
C GLU A 91 3.01 15.55 -7.37
N VAL A 92 2.70 15.05 -6.16
CA VAL A 92 3.53 15.34 -4.96
C VAL A 92 4.94 14.75 -5.11
N LEU A 93 5.07 13.47 -5.50
CA LEU A 93 6.38 12.82 -5.69
C LEU A 93 7.25 13.59 -6.68
N THR A 94 6.71 13.93 -7.85
CA THR A 94 7.47 14.60 -8.93
C THR A 94 7.81 16.06 -8.61
N ALA A 95 6.90 16.79 -7.95
CA ALA A 95 7.18 18.13 -7.42
C ALA A 95 8.26 18.12 -6.33
N GLN A 96 8.38 17.03 -5.58
CA GLN A 96 9.41 16.81 -4.56
C GLN A 96 10.71 16.19 -5.12
N GLY A 97 10.89 16.24 -6.45
CA GLY A 97 12.14 15.87 -7.10
C GLY A 97 12.29 14.40 -7.49
N VAL A 98 11.26 13.57 -7.28
CA VAL A 98 11.28 12.18 -7.77
C VAL A 98 11.23 12.17 -9.30
N ARG A 99 12.05 11.33 -9.92
CA ARG A 99 12.04 11.08 -11.37
C ARG A 99 11.92 9.56 -11.58
N PRO A 100 10.75 9.06 -12.01
CA PRO A 100 10.58 7.63 -12.28
C PRO A 100 11.23 7.25 -13.61
N ASP A 101 11.92 6.11 -13.62
CA ASP A 101 12.43 5.47 -14.84
C ASP A 101 11.29 4.77 -15.63
N VAL A 102 10.24 4.37 -14.91
CA VAL A 102 9.10 3.65 -15.47
C VAL A 102 7.84 3.86 -14.62
N LEU A 103 6.70 3.97 -15.28
CA LEU A 103 5.38 3.88 -14.68
C LEU A 103 4.74 2.53 -15.01
N THR A 104 3.91 2.01 -14.12
CA THR A 104 3.05 0.86 -14.42
C THR A 104 1.80 0.94 -13.57
N GLY A 105 0.69 0.41 -14.07
CA GLY A 105 -0.59 0.41 -13.39
C GLY A 105 -1.15 -0.99 -13.19
N HIS A 106 -1.98 -1.17 -12.17
CA HIS A 106 -2.76 -2.39 -11.97
C HIS A 106 -4.20 -2.15 -12.43
N SER A 107 -4.66 -2.87 -13.46
CA SER A 107 -6.01 -2.70 -14.01
C SER A 107 -6.29 -1.22 -14.36
N LEU A 108 -7.32 -0.62 -13.76
CA LEU A 108 -7.64 0.82 -13.78
C LEU A 108 -6.41 1.74 -13.65
N GLY A 109 -5.42 1.36 -12.83
CA GLY A 109 -4.20 2.14 -12.62
C GLY A 109 -3.37 2.35 -13.89
N GLU A 110 -3.52 1.54 -14.95
CA GLU A 110 -2.83 1.77 -16.23
C GLU A 110 -3.31 3.06 -16.91
N ILE A 111 -4.58 3.46 -16.71
CA ILE A 111 -5.10 4.75 -17.19
C ILE A 111 -4.40 5.89 -16.43
N THR A 112 -4.24 5.77 -15.11
CA THR A 112 -3.50 6.74 -14.28
C THR A 112 -2.03 6.82 -14.72
N ALA A 113 -1.39 5.68 -15.02
CA ALA A 113 -0.01 5.62 -15.48
C ALA A 113 0.19 6.32 -16.84
N LEU A 114 -0.73 6.12 -17.78
CA LEU A 114 -0.70 6.79 -19.09
C LEU A 114 -0.93 8.30 -18.97
N VAL A 115 -1.88 8.75 -18.14
CA VAL A 115 -2.08 10.19 -17.86
C VAL A 115 -0.83 10.80 -17.19
N ALA A 116 -0.25 10.14 -16.19
CA ALA A 116 0.96 10.59 -15.50
C ALA A 116 2.16 10.70 -16.46
N ALA A 117 2.31 9.76 -17.40
CA ALA A 117 3.27 9.84 -18.50
C ALA A 117 2.96 10.99 -19.49
N GLY A 118 1.73 11.49 -19.53
CA GLY A 118 1.29 12.58 -20.40
C GLY A 118 0.59 12.13 -21.67
N ALA A 119 0.12 10.89 -21.77
CA ALA A 119 -0.62 10.36 -22.93
C ALA A 119 -1.95 11.09 -23.17
N PHE A 120 -2.57 11.56 -22.10
CA PHE A 120 -3.88 12.24 -22.07
C PHE A 120 -3.83 13.36 -21.03
N SER A 121 -4.74 14.32 -21.10
CA SER A 121 -4.93 15.30 -20.03
C SER A 121 -5.53 14.65 -18.77
N VAL A 122 -5.52 15.37 -17.65
CA VAL A 122 -6.10 14.86 -16.39
C VAL A 122 -7.62 14.77 -16.49
N GLU A 123 -8.19 15.75 -17.20
CA GLU A 123 -9.59 15.88 -17.53
C GLU A 123 -10.04 14.74 -18.46
N ASP A 124 -9.22 14.40 -19.47
CA ASP A 124 -9.44 13.22 -20.33
C ASP A 124 -9.32 11.92 -19.55
N GLY A 125 -8.42 11.81 -18.58
CA GLY A 125 -8.37 10.66 -17.68
C GLY A 125 -9.69 10.47 -16.91
N VAL A 126 -10.31 11.54 -16.41
CA VAL A 126 -11.66 11.47 -15.81
C VAL A 126 -12.69 11.00 -16.82
N ARG A 127 -12.69 11.54 -18.04
CA ARG A 127 -13.61 11.12 -19.13
C ARG A 127 -13.46 9.65 -19.49
N ILE A 128 -12.23 9.16 -19.60
CA ILE A 128 -11.91 7.76 -19.87
C ILE A 128 -12.44 6.88 -18.73
N VAL A 129 -12.17 7.20 -17.46
CA VAL A 129 -12.63 6.41 -16.31
C VAL A 129 -14.16 6.46 -16.16
N ALA A 130 -14.79 7.62 -16.36
CA ALA A 130 -16.23 7.79 -16.37
C ALA A 130 -16.90 6.96 -17.48
N GLN A 131 -16.40 7.04 -18.72
CA GLN A 131 -16.92 6.27 -19.84
C GLN A 131 -16.69 4.77 -19.63
N ARG A 132 -15.56 4.35 -19.03
CA ARG A 132 -15.26 2.94 -18.70
C ARG A 132 -16.37 2.30 -17.84
N VAL A 133 -16.92 3.06 -16.90
CA VAL A 133 -18.08 2.64 -16.10
C VAL A 133 -19.37 2.72 -16.91
N ALA A 134 -19.59 3.83 -17.63
CA ALA A 134 -20.84 4.09 -18.34
C ALA A 134 -21.15 3.06 -19.44
N VAL A 135 -20.14 2.57 -20.18
CA VAL A 135 -20.34 1.55 -21.22
C VAL A 135 -20.79 0.21 -20.67
N ILE A 136 -20.33 -0.18 -19.47
CA ILE A 136 -20.76 -1.43 -18.83
C ILE A 136 -22.15 -1.22 -18.21
N ALA A 137 -22.36 -0.12 -17.49
CA ALA A 137 -23.63 0.16 -16.80
C ALA A 137 -24.84 0.26 -17.75
N ARG A 138 -24.63 0.57 -19.04
CA ARG A 138 -25.66 0.56 -20.08
C ARG A 138 -26.03 -0.84 -20.59
N GLN A 139 -25.22 -1.86 -20.29
CA GLN A 139 -25.43 -3.21 -20.78
C GLN A 139 -26.32 -4.02 -19.83
N SER A 140 -27.54 -4.28 -20.28
CA SER A 140 -28.52 -5.05 -19.52
C SER A 140 -28.10 -6.51 -19.34
N GLY A 141 -28.31 -7.06 -18.14
CA GLY A 141 -28.33 -8.52 -17.92
C GLY A 141 -27.01 -9.19 -17.54
N PHE A 142 -26.01 -8.45 -17.05
CA PHE A 142 -24.75 -9.01 -16.58
C PHE A 142 -24.62 -9.00 -15.05
N GLU A 143 -24.88 -10.14 -14.41
CA GLU A 143 -24.60 -10.38 -12.99
C GLU A 143 -23.30 -11.18 -12.84
N GLY A 144 -22.17 -10.47 -12.77
CA GLY A 144 -20.84 -11.06 -12.61
C GLY A 144 -20.08 -10.49 -11.42
N ARG A 145 -19.22 -11.31 -10.82
CA ARG A 145 -18.40 -10.97 -9.65
C ARG A 145 -16.91 -11.20 -9.92
N MET A 146 -16.10 -10.94 -8.91
CA MET A 146 -14.66 -11.22 -8.90
C MET A 146 -14.28 -11.91 -7.58
N VAL A 147 -13.51 -12.98 -7.63
CA VAL A 147 -13.07 -13.75 -6.44
C VAL A 147 -11.56 -13.96 -6.51
N ALA A 148 -10.84 -13.56 -5.46
CA ALA A 148 -9.46 -13.94 -5.25
C ALA A 148 -9.38 -15.35 -4.66
N LEU A 149 -8.59 -16.22 -5.28
CA LEU A 149 -8.26 -17.55 -4.79
C LEU A 149 -6.80 -17.57 -4.31
N SER A 150 -6.56 -18.16 -3.14
CA SER A 150 -5.24 -18.42 -2.56
C SER A 150 -4.52 -19.58 -3.26
N ALA A 151 -4.37 -19.45 -4.58
CA ALA A 151 -3.68 -20.40 -5.44
C ALA A 151 -3.03 -19.71 -6.65
N GLY A 152 -1.91 -20.25 -7.11
CA GLY A 152 -1.23 -19.80 -8.32
C GLY A 152 -2.00 -20.09 -9.61
N ALA A 153 -1.78 -19.23 -10.62
CA ALA A 153 -2.61 -19.19 -11.82
C ALA A 153 -2.61 -20.49 -12.65
N ALA A 154 -1.57 -21.32 -12.55
CA ALA A 154 -1.57 -22.64 -13.19
C ALA A 154 -2.61 -23.59 -12.57
N LYS A 155 -2.73 -23.61 -11.23
CA LYS A 155 -3.73 -24.41 -10.50
C LYS A 155 -5.14 -23.88 -10.77
N VAL A 156 -5.31 -22.56 -10.72
CA VAL A 156 -6.61 -21.90 -10.97
C VAL A 156 -7.12 -22.16 -12.39
N ARG A 157 -6.28 -22.06 -13.43
CA ARG A 157 -6.70 -22.41 -14.80
C ARG A 157 -7.21 -23.84 -14.93
N ARG A 158 -6.61 -24.82 -14.25
CA ARG A 158 -7.14 -26.20 -14.20
C ARG A 158 -8.52 -26.29 -13.54
N LEU A 159 -8.82 -25.45 -12.55
CA LEU A 159 -10.17 -25.40 -11.96
C LEU A 159 -11.20 -24.78 -12.94
N LEU A 160 -10.81 -23.77 -13.71
CA LEU A 160 -11.70 -23.19 -14.74
C LEU A 160 -11.95 -24.19 -15.88
N GLU A 161 -10.90 -24.92 -16.32
CA GLU A 161 -11.01 -26.01 -17.30
C GLU A 161 -12.00 -27.10 -16.84
N LEU A 162 -12.06 -27.43 -15.55
CA LEU A 162 -13.01 -28.42 -15.00
C LEU A 162 -14.46 -27.94 -14.94
N LEU A 163 -14.70 -26.62 -14.94
CA LEU A 163 -16.04 -26.03 -14.95
C LEU A 163 -16.58 -25.82 -16.37
N GLU A 164 -15.70 -25.84 -17.38
CA GLU A 164 -16.00 -25.69 -18.82
C GLU A 164 -16.83 -24.43 -19.18
N ASP A 165 -16.83 -23.42 -18.31
CA ASP A 165 -17.62 -22.20 -18.50
C ASP A 165 -16.83 -21.13 -19.29
N PRO A 166 -17.30 -20.68 -20.47
CA PRO A 166 -16.57 -19.73 -21.31
C PRO A 166 -16.63 -18.28 -20.82
N GLN A 167 -17.43 -17.97 -19.79
CA GLN A 167 -17.50 -16.64 -19.17
C GLN A 167 -16.64 -16.52 -17.91
N LEU A 168 -16.15 -17.64 -17.34
CA LEU A 168 -15.09 -17.62 -16.34
C LEU A 168 -13.73 -17.33 -16.96
N ALA A 169 -13.00 -16.38 -16.38
CA ALA A 169 -11.63 -16.08 -16.76
C ALA A 169 -10.75 -15.79 -15.54
N VAL A 170 -9.46 -16.10 -15.66
CA VAL A 170 -8.44 -15.48 -14.80
C VAL A 170 -8.42 -13.99 -15.13
N ALA A 171 -8.77 -13.17 -14.14
CA ALA A 171 -8.77 -11.71 -14.25
C ALA A 171 -7.41 -11.11 -13.90
N THR A 172 -6.75 -11.64 -12.87
CA THR A 172 -5.51 -11.07 -12.33
C THR A 172 -4.58 -12.16 -11.80
N GLU A 173 -3.28 -12.05 -12.09
CA GLU A 173 -2.21 -12.91 -11.57
C GLU A 173 -1.31 -12.06 -10.67
N ASN A 174 -1.66 -11.99 -9.38
CA ASN A 174 -1.06 -11.06 -8.41
C ASN A 174 0.27 -11.58 -7.85
N HIS A 175 0.34 -12.85 -7.45
CA HIS A 175 1.58 -13.55 -7.09
C HIS A 175 1.42 -15.07 -7.26
N ASP A 176 2.48 -15.85 -7.01
CA ASP A 176 2.50 -17.31 -7.24
C ASP A 176 1.47 -18.12 -6.43
N GLU A 177 0.81 -17.47 -5.47
CA GLU A 177 -0.15 -18.07 -4.53
C GLU A 177 -1.47 -17.27 -4.48
N GLN A 178 -1.68 -16.31 -5.39
CA GLN A 178 -2.95 -15.57 -5.49
C GLN A 178 -3.32 -15.22 -6.93
N THR A 179 -4.51 -15.66 -7.33
CA THR A 179 -5.10 -15.39 -8.65
C THR A 179 -6.53 -14.92 -8.46
N VAL A 180 -6.93 -13.85 -9.14
CA VAL A 180 -8.33 -13.39 -9.18
C VAL A 180 -9.01 -14.01 -10.39
N VAL A 181 -10.21 -14.54 -10.19
CA VAL A 181 -11.11 -15.05 -11.22
C VAL A 181 -12.30 -14.11 -11.33
N SER A 182 -12.80 -13.91 -12.55
CA SER A 182 -14.03 -13.17 -12.79
C SER A 182 -14.96 -13.93 -13.74
N GLY A 183 -16.27 -13.73 -13.57
CA GLY A 183 -17.31 -14.38 -14.37
C GLY A 183 -18.68 -14.32 -13.67
N PRO A 184 -19.66 -15.13 -14.11
CA PRO A 184 -21.02 -15.08 -13.59
C PRO A 184 -21.13 -15.59 -12.15
N GLY A 185 -22.05 -15.01 -11.38
CA GLY A 185 -22.19 -15.29 -9.94
C GLY A 185 -22.33 -16.78 -9.61
N GLU A 186 -23.29 -17.48 -10.22
CA GLU A 186 -23.58 -18.90 -9.96
C GLU A 186 -22.41 -19.84 -10.30
N VAL A 187 -21.56 -19.44 -11.25
CA VAL A 187 -20.41 -20.24 -11.68
C VAL A 187 -19.24 -20.04 -10.72
N LEU A 188 -19.07 -18.81 -10.21
CA LEU A 188 -18.13 -18.50 -9.14
C LEU A 188 -18.49 -19.22 -7.83
N ASP A 189 -19.77 -19.36 -7.48
CA ASP A 189 -20.18 -20.14 -6.29
C ASP A 189 -19.75 -21.61 -6.38
N ARG A 190 -19.90 -22.23 -7.57
CA ARG A 190 -19.41 -23.58 -7.84
C ARG A 190 -17.87 -23.66 -7.76
N LEU A 191 -17.17 -22.65 -8.26
CA LEU A 191 -15.70 -22.56 -8.15
C LEU A 191 -15.24 -22.44 -6.69
N VAL A 192 -15.93 -21.62 -5.87
CA VAL A 192 -15.64 -21.43 -4.45
C VAL A 192 -15.89 -22.72 -3.66
N ALA A 193 -16.98 -23.45 -3.95
CA ALA A 193 -17.23 -24.75 -3.33
C ALA A 193 -16.11 -25.77 -3.64
N ILE A 194 -15.69 -25.87 -4.90
CA ILE A 194 -14.57 -26.73 -5.31
C ILE A 194 -13.24 -26.27 -4.67
N ALA A 195 -13.01 -24.96 -4.56
CA ALA A 195 -11.84 -24.41 -3.89
C ALA A 195 -11.80 -24.80 -2.40
N GLY A 196 -12.96 -24.76 -1.71
CA GLY A 196 -13.11 -25.19 -0.32
C GLY A 196 -12.73 -26.66 -0.10
N GLU A 197 -13.26 -27.57 -0.91
CA GLU A 197 -12.89 -29.01 -0.88
C GLU A 197 -11.38 -29.24 -1.10
N LEU A 198 -10.73 -28.36 -1.88
CA LEU A 198 -9.29 -28.39 -2.15
C LEU A 198 -8.45 -27.59 -1.13
N ARG A 199 -9.06 -27.06 -0.07
CA ARG A 199 -8.46 -26.17 0.95
C ARG A 199 -7.75 -24.95 0.35
N ILE A 200 -8.36 -24.36 -0.69
CA ILE A 200 -7.94 -23.11 -1.31
C ILE A 200 -8.84 -22.01 -0.77
N GLY A 201 -8.27 -21.07 -0.01
CA GLY A 201 -9.01 -19.90 0.47
C GLY A 201 -9.57 -19.07 -0.70
N ALA A 202 -10.76 -18.51 -0.51
CA ALA A 202 -11.48 -17.72 -1.50
C ALA A 202 -12.07 -16.47 -0.84
N VAL A 203 -11.87 -15.29 -1.47
CA VAL A 203 -12.37 -14.00 -0.97
C VAL A 203 -13.01 -13.23 -2.12
N GLU A 204 -14.26 -12.77 -1.95
CA GLU A 204 -14.91 -11.90 -2.92
C GLU A 204 -14.27 -10.51 -2.94
N ILE A 205 -14.07 -9.96 -4.13
CA ILE A 205 -13.48 -8.63 -4.33
C ILE A 205 -14.61 -7.61 -4.52
N ASP A 206 -14.61 -6.56 -3.69
CA ASP A 206 -15.53 -5.43 -3.83
C ASP A 206 -15.28 -4.67 -5.16
N ALA A 207 -15.91 -5.14 -6.23
CA ALA A 207 -15.87 -4.59 -7.58
C ALA A 207 -17.28 -4.50 -8.16
N ALA A 208 -17.60 -3.37 -8.80
CA ALA A 208 -18.93 -3.14 -9.38
C ALA A 208 -19.23 -3.99 -10.62
N PHE A 209 -18.20 -4.54 -11.28
CA PHE A 209 -18.33 -5.27 -12.53
C PHE A 209 -17.30 -6.42 -12.62
N PRO A 210 -17.57 -7.48 -13.40
CA PRO A 210 -16.65 -8.59 -13.63
C PRO A 210 -15.50 -8.21 -14.57
N PHE A 211 -14.55 -7.40 -14.10
CA PHE A 211 -13.42 -6.92 -14.92
C PHE A 211 -12.48 -8.04 -15.36
N HIS A 212 -11.84 -7.85 -16.52
CA HIS A 212 -10.92 -8.81 -17.14
C HIS A 212 -11.61 -10.16 -17.45
N SER A 213 -12.85 -10.09 -17.94
CA SER A 213 -13.67 -11.26 -18.28
C SER A 213 -14.27 -11.15 -19.69
N PRO A 214 -14.52 -12.28 -20.39
CA PRO A 214 -15.22 -12.30 -21.67
C PRO A 214 -16.62 -11.66 -21.65
N ALA A 215 -17.26 -11.59 -20.48
CA ALA A 215 -18.58 -10.98 -20.32
C ALA A 215 -18.59 -9.49 -20.72
N LEU A 216 -17.46 -8.78 -20.57
CA LEU A 216 -17.35 -7.36 -20.91
C LEU A 216 -16.94 -7.09 -22.37
N ALA A 217 -16.79 -8.13 -23.20
CA ALA A 217 -16.47 -7.98 -24.63
C ALA A 217 -17.42 -7.02 -25.41
N PRO A 218 -18.75 -6.94 -25.12
CA PRO A 218 -19.63 -5.99 -25.81
C PRO A 218 -19.32 -4.51 -25.51
N ALA A 219 -18.61 -4.19 -24.42
CA ALA A 219 -18.22 -2.82 -24.06
C ALA A 219 -17.02 -2.29 -24.85
N VAL A 220 -16.18 -3.19 -25.37
CA VAL A 220 -14.91 -2.86 -26.04
C VAL A 220 -15.11 -1.87 -27.21
N PRO A 221 -16.06 -2.06 -28.15
CA PRO A 221 -16.16 -1.17 -29.31
C PRO A 221 -16.68 0.24 -28.98
N GLU A 222 -17.67 0.36 -28.07
CA GLU A 222 -18.20 1.68 -27.67
C GLU A 222 -17.13 2.49 -26.92
N PHE A 223 -16.35 1.82 -26.06
CA PHE A 223 -15.27 2.45 -25.33
C PHE A 223 -14.12 2.88 -26.22
N ALA A 224 -13.61 1.99 -27.09
CA ALA A 224 -12.55 2.33 -28.05
C ALA A 224 -12.96 3.52 -28.94
N ALA A 225 -14.20 3.52 -29.44
CA ALA A 225 -14.75 4.60 -30.26
C ALA A 225 -15.01 5.92 -29.48
N TYR A 226 -15.00 5.90 -28.15
CA TYR A 226 -14.99 7.11 -27.33
C TYR A 226 -13.56 7.61 -27.10
N VAL A 227 -12.67 6.74 -26.63
CA VAL A 227 -11.27 7.10 -26.32
C VAL A 227 -10.52 7.57 -27.57
N GLY A 228 -10.79 6.97 -28.74
CA GLY A 228 -10.21 7.38 -30.02
C GLY A 228 -10.67 8.75 -30.56
N LYS A 229 -11.48 9.50 -29.80
CA LYS A 229 -11.83 10.90 -30.07
C LYS A 229 -11.06 11.90 -29.19
N LEU A 230 -10.32 11.40 -28.20
CA LEU A 230 -9.51 12.21 -27.29
C LEU A 230 -8.11 12.39 -27.88
N ASP A 231 -7.47 13.52 -27.59
CA ASP A 231 -6.13 13.80 -28.10
C ASP A 231 -5.08 12.94 -27.39
N GLN A 232 -4.59 11.91 -28.09
CA GLN A 232 -3.45 11.11 -27.64
C GLN A 232 -2.13 11.87 -27.88
N LEU A 233 -1.36 12.07 -26.81
CA LEU A 233 -0.09 12.79 -26.80
C LEU A 233 1.12 11.85 -26.58
N PRO A 234 2.35 12.26 -26.95
CA PRO A 234 3.55 11.45 -26.73
C PRO A 234 3.88 11.24 -25.24
N LEU A 235 4.26 10.01 -24.88
CA LEU A 235 4.70 9.65 -23.53
C LEU A 235 6.01 10.37 -23.15
N ARG A 236 6.05 10.94 -21.94
CA ARG A 236 7.24 11.60 -21.36
C ARG A 236 8.04 10.71 -20.41
N CYS A 237 7.48 9.57 -20.02
CA CYS A 237 8.09 8.54 -19.18
C CYS A 237 7.67 7.16 -19.73
N PRO A 238 8.56 6.14 -19.75
CA PRO A 238 8.19 4.79 -20.15
C PRO A 238 7.04 4.24 -19.31
N VAL A 239 6.05 3.62 -19.95
CA VAL A 239 4.95 2.93 -19.25
C VAL A 239 5.01 1.45 -19.59
N TYR A 240 5.20 0.59 -18.58
CA TYR A 240 5.08 -0.86 -18.72
C TYR A 240 3.64 -1.29 -18.42
N SER A 241 3.08 -2.17 -19.24
CA SER A 241 1.72 -2.69 -19.09
C SER A 241 1.73 -4.12 -18.54
N PRO A 242 1.20 -4.37 -17.33
CA PRO A 242 0.96 -5.73 -16.86
C PRO A 242 -0.08 -6.49 -17.69
N ILE A 243 -0.96 -5.82 -18.43
CA ILE A 243 -1.93 -6.46 -19.33
C ILE A 243 -1.28 -6.89 -20.65
N LEU A 244 -0.47 -6.02 -21.27
CA LEU A 244 0.19 -6.30 -22.56
C LEU A 244 1.52 -7.05 -22.41
N GLN A 245 2.12 -7.07 -21.21
CA GLN A 245 3.43 -7.65 -20.90
C GLN A 245 4.59 -7.02 -21.70
N ARG A 246 4.45 -5.73 -22.04
CA ARG A 246 5.47 -4.92 -22.71
C ARG A 246 5.32 -3.44 -22.32
N TYR A 247 6.29 -2.63 -22.74
CA TYR A 247 6.15 -1.18 -22.75
C TYR A 247 5.14 -0.73 -23.82
N TYR A 248 4.43 0.36 -23.55
CA TYR A 248 3.69 1.11 -24.57
C TYR A 248 4.67 1.81 -25.53
N GLU A 249 4.35 1.81 -26.82
CA GLU A 249 5.18 2.36 -27.89
C GLU A 249 4.52 3.59 -28.54
N PRO A 250 5.28 4.54 -29.12
CA PRO A 250 4.70 5.77 -29.70
C PRO A 250 3.67 5.58 -30.82
N GLY A 251 3.63 4.40 -31.46
CA GLY A 251 2.67 4.05 -32.51
C GLY A 251 1.44 3.28 -32.02
N ASP A 252 1.32 3.01 -30.72
CA ASP A 252 0.18 2.29 -30.15
C ASP A 252 -1.12 3.11 -30.25
N ALA A 253 -2.20 2.49 -30.71
CA ALA A 253 -3.55 3.03 -30.61
C ALA A 253 -4.08 2.80 -29.17
N LEU A 254 -3.91 3.79 -28.28
CA LEU A 254 -4.28 3.63 -26.88
C LEU A 254 -5.79 3.43 -26.69
N SER A 255 -6.62 3.89 -27.63
CA SER A 255 -8.07 3.60 -27.66
C SER A 255 -8.37 2.11 -27.61
N ASP A 256 -7.63 1.34 -28.40
CA ASP A 256 -7.91 -0.07 -28.63
C ASP A 256 -7.30 -0.88 -27.48
N LEU A 257 -6.06 -0.56 -27.09
CA LEU A 257 -5.36 -1.22 -25.98
C LEU A 257 -6.07 -0.99 -24.63
N LEU A 258 -6.54 0.22 -24.34
CA LEU A 258 -7.34 0.48 -23.14
C LEU A 258 -8.70 -0.24 -23.19
N ALA A 259 -9.28 -0.46 -24.37
CA ALA A 259 -10.50 -1.26 -24.49
C ALA A 259 -10.25 -2.75 -24.23
N GLU A 260 -9.08 -3.29 -24.59
CA GLU A 260 -8.70 -4.67 -24.25
C GLU A 260 -8.63 -4.92 -22.74
N HIS A 261 -8.47 -3.87 -21.91
CA HIS A 261 -8.46 -3.99 -20.44
C HIS A 261 -9.78 -4.54 -19.86
N PHE A 262 -10.89 -4.51 -20.59
CA PHE A 262 -12.13 -5.15 -20.15
C PHE A 262 -12.05 -6.68 -20.13
N VAL A 263 -11.24 -7.26 -21.02
CA VAL A 263 -11.26 -8.71 -21.33
C VAL A 263 -9.93 -9.42 -21.10
N LYS A 264 -8.79 -8.71 -21.18
CA LYS A 264 -7.45 -9.31 -21.00
C LYS A 264 -7.04 -9.33 -19.53
N PRO A 265 -6.33 -10.37 -19.06
CA PRO A 265 -5.87 -10.50 -17.67
C PRO A 265 -4.74 -9.52 -17.31
N VAL A 266 -4.72 -9.09 -16.05
CA VAL A 266 -3.61 -8.32 -15.47
C VAL A 266 -2.53 -9.28 -14.93
N ARG A 267 -1.37 -9.36 -15.58
CA ARG A 267 -0.26 -10.25 -15.17
C ARG A 267 0.77 -9.51 -14.30
N PHE A 268 0.30 -9.03 -13.14
CA PHE A 268 1.09 -8.17 -12.24
C PHE A 268 2.36 -8.85 -11.72
N ALA A 269 2.29 -10.12 -11.30
CA ALA A 269 3.44 -10.88 -10.82
C ALA A 269 4.61 -10.92 -11.82
N SER A 270 4.29 -11.14 -13.10
CA SER A 270 5.26 -11.17 -14.19
C SER A 270 5.81 -9.78 -14.52
N ALA A 271 4.98 -8.73 -14.43
CA ALA A 271 5.41 -7.35 -14.63
C ALA A 271 6.44 -6.91 -13.58
N VAL A 272 6.19 -7.19 -12.30
CA VAL A 272 7.14 -6.84 -11.21
C VAL A 272 8.49 -7.55 -11.41
N ARG A 273 8.49 -8.83 -11.77
CA ARG A 273 9.73 -9.58 -12.09
C ARG A 273 10.46 -9.00 -13.28
N HIS A 274 9.76 -8.70 -14.38
CA HIS A 274 10.37 -8.09 -15.55
C HIS A 274 11.03 -6.74 -15.24
N LEU A 275 10.37 -5.91 -14.42
CA LEU A 275 10.93 -4.62 -13.98
C LEU A 275 12.15 -4.82 -13.08
N GLN A 276 12.12 -5.78 -12.15
CA GLN A 276 13.25 -6.15 -11.30
C GLN A 276 14.44 -6.66 -12.13
N GLU A 277 14.20 -7.57 -13.08
CA GLU A 277 15.20 -8.08 -14.03
C GLU A 277 15.78 -6.97 -14.92
N SER A 278 14.99 -5.93 -15.20
CA SER A 278 15.39 -4.71 -15.92
C SER A 278 16.11 -3.66 -15.03
N GLY A 279 16.43 -4.02 -13.78
CA GLY A 279 17.21 -3.22 -12.85
C GLY A 279 16.42 -2.28 -11.94
N VAL A 280 15.08 -2.38 -11.88
CA VAL A 280 14.29 -1.62 -10.91
C VAL A 280 14.53 -2.15 -9.50
N THR A 281 15.03 -1.28 -8.63
CA THR A 281 15.35 -1.60 -7.22
C THR A 281 14.40 -0.91 -6.23
N THR A 282 13.63 0.07 -6.68
CA THR A 282 12.72 0.85 -5.84
C THR A 282 11.35 0.94 -6.51
N PHE A 283 10.32 0.46 -5.82
CA PHE A 283 8.93 0.55 -6.25
C PHE A 283 8.17 1.49 -5.31
N VAL A 284 7.43 2.45 -5.87
CA VAL A 284 6.66 3.44 -5.09
C VAL A 284 5.20 3.39 -5.53
N GLU A 285 4.31 2.96 -4.66
CA GLU A 285 2.87 2.97 -4.90
C GLU A 285 2.31 4.39 -4.73
N ALA A 286 1.93 5.01 -5.84
CA ALA A 286 1.19 6.26 -5.90
C ALA A 286 -0.31 5.93 -5.82
N GLY A 287 -0.87 5.92 -4.61
CA GLY A 287 -2.27 5.55 -4.36
C GLY A 287 -2.51 4.95 -2.97
N GLY A 288 -3.74 4.46 -2.75
CA GLY A 288 -4.27 4.11 -1.43
C GLY A 288 -3.92 2.72 -0.87
N ARG A 289 -3.98 2.58 0.46
CA ARG A 289 -3.95 1.29 1.21
C ARG A 289 -2.69 0.41 1.11
N ALA A 290 -1.63 0.85 0.42
CA ALA A 290 -0.38 0.10 0.27
C ALA A 290 -0.56 -1.31 -0.35
N ALA A 291 -1.56 -1.49 -1.22
CA ALA A 291 -1.94 -2.81 -1.75
C ALA A 291 -0.87 -3.39 -2.69
N LEU A 292 -0.41 -2.60 -3.67
CA LEU A 292 0.67 -3.02 -4.56
C LEU A 292 2.01 -3.14 -3.83
N THR A 293 2.23 -2.33 -2.80
CA THR A 293 3.41 -2.36 -1.93
C THR A 293 3.55 -3.71 -1.22
N LYS A 294 2.44 -4.22 -0.67
CA LYS A 294 2.36 -5.56 -0.05
C LYS A 294 2.59 -6.67 -1.08
N LEU A 295 2.02 -6.55 -2.29
CA LEU A 295 2.22 -7.52 -3.38
C LEU A 295 3.68 -7.58 -3.86
N VAL A 296 4.31 -6.43 -4.12
CA VAL A 296 5.72 -6.35 -4.52
C VAL A 296 6.62 -6.93 -3.43
N THR A 297 6.42 -6.54 -2.17
CA THR A 297 7.19 -7.05 -1.04
C THR A 297 7.13 -8.59 -0.93
N ARG A 298 5.97 -9.20 -1.25
CA ARG A 298 5.84 -10.67 -1.31
C ARG A 298 6.58 -11.28 -2.51
N LEU A 299 6.48 -10.67 -3.69
CA LEU A 299 7.12 -11.11 -4.93
C LEU A 299 8.65 -11.02 -4.90
N THR A 300 9.19 -9.99 -4.24
CA THR A 300 10.63 -9.67 -4.22
C THR A 300 11.31 -10.08 -2.90
N LYS A 301 10.65 -10.90 -2.08
CA LYS A 301 11.14 -11.40 -0.79
C LYS A 301 12.51 -12.07 -0.94
N GLY A 302 13.50 -11.58 -0.19
CA GLY A 302 14.88 -12.08 -0.25
C GLY A 302 15.77 -11.40 -1.29
N SER A 303 15.33 -10.27 -1.86
CA SER A 303 16.16 -9.39 -2.70
C SER A 303 16.24 -7.98 -2.10
N ASP A 304 17.20 -7.17 -2.56
CA ASP A 304 17.41 -5.78 -2.10
C ASP A 304 16.39 -4.76 -2.65
N VAL A 305 15.24 -5.24 -3.14
CA VAL A 305 14.17 -4.39 -3.66
C VAL A 305 13.43 -3.71 -2.52
N ARG A 306 13.30 -2.39 -2.61
CA ARG A 306 12.46 -1.58 -1.71
C ARG A 306 11.08 -1.36 -2.31
N SER A 307 10.05 -1.48 -1.50
CA SER A 307 8.67 -1.13 -1.86
C SER A 307 8.11 -0.13 -0.85
N LEU A 308 7.53 0.96 -1.33
CA LEU A 308 7.12 2.12 -0.53
C LEU A 308 5.69 2.56 -0.90
N ALA A 309 4.89 2.93 0.08
CA ALA A 309 3.52 3.44 -0.13
C ALA A 309 3.44 4.96 0.05
N THR A 310 2.37 5.58 -0.46
CA THR A 310 2.14 7.04 -0.34
C THR A 310 0.87 7.39 0.42
N LEU A 311 -0.30 6.98 -0.06
CA LEU A 311 -1.58 7.30 0.55
C LEU A 311 -2.10 6.15 1.40
N ALA A 312 -1.25 5.69 2.31
CA ALA A 312 -1.62 4.82 3.42
C ALA A 312 -1.26 5.49 4.75
N THR A 313 -1.95 5.12 5.82
CA THR A 313 -1.55 5.41 7.19
C THR A 313 -0.64 4.31 7.74
N ASP A 314 0.23 4.68 8.69
CA ASP A 314 0.94 3.72 9.55
C ASP A 314 0.16 3.46 10.86
N ASP A 315 0.74 2.66 11.75
CA ASP A 315 0.15 2.28 13.04
C ASP A 315 -0.18 3.49 13.95
N ASP A 316 0.53 4.61 13.78
CA ASP A 316 0.32 5.88 14.51
C ASP A 316 -0.67 6.82 13.77
N ALA A 317 -1.36 6.31 12.74
CA ALA A 317 -2.26 7.03 11.83
C ALA A 317 -1.57 8.17 11.03
N LEU A 318 -0.25 8.12 10.86
CA LEU A 318 0.51 9.12 10.11
C LEU A 318 0.57 8.77 8.61
N LEU A 319 0.54 9.80 7.78
CA LEU A 319 0.57 9.65 6.32
C LEU A 319 1.95 9.16 5.85
N THR A 320 2.00 7.97 5.24
CA THR A 320 3.24 7.33 4.77
C THR A 320 4.00 8.13 3.69
N LEU A 321 3.33 9.01 2.93
CA LEU A 321 3.93 9.88 1.91
C LEU A 321 5.17 10.65 2.41
N ASP A 322 5.12 11.25 3.60
CA ASP A 322 6.24 12.02 4.15
C ASP A 322 7.44 11.12 4.53
N ALA A 323 7.19 9.89 4.99
CA ALA A 323 8.22 8.90 5.27
C ALA A 323 8.83 8.33 3.98
N THR A 324 8.01 8.12 2.95
CA THR A 324 8.44 7.70 1.61
C THR A 324 9.29 8.77 0.94
N LEU A 325 8.88 10.05 0.95
CA LEU A 325 9.68 11.16 0.44
C LEU A 325 11.04 11.25 1.16
N ARG A 326 11.06 11.12 2.49
CA ARG A 326 12.32 11.07 3.27
C ARG A 326 13.21 9.91 2.85
N THR A 327 12.63 8.73 2.64
CA THR A 327 13.35 7.51 2.22
C THR A 327 13.92 7.63 0.81
N LEU A 328 13.21 8.28 -0.11
CA LEU A 328 13.68 8.55 -1.47
C LEU A 328 14.81 9.60 -1.45
N ARG A 329 14.68 10.69 -0.69
CA ARG A 329 15.73 11.71 -0.50
C ARG A 329 17.03 11.11 0.07
N LEU A 330 16.93 10.30 1.13
CA LEU A 330 18.09 9.62 1.74
C LEU A 330 18.79 8.64 0.80
N ALA A 331 18.09 8.13 -0.22
CA ALA A 331 18.64 7.25 -1.25
C ALA A 331 19.07 7.99 -2.53
N GLY A 332 19.00 9.33 -2.57
CA GLY A 332 19.31 10.13 -3.76
C GLY A 332 18.29 10.02 -4.90
N LEU A 333 17.09 9.50 -4.63
CA LEU A 333 16.01 9.29 -5.61
C LEU A 333 14.96 10.40 -5.66
N ALA A 334 15.12 11.40 -4.79
CA ALA A 334 14.33 12.62 -4.78
C ALA A 334 15.26 13.79 -4.50
N ASP A 335 15.49 14.62 -5.50
CA ASP A 335 16.18 15.91 -5.35
C ASP A 335 15.25 17.01 -5.87
N PRO A 336 14.55 17.75 -5.00
CA PRO A 336 13.73 18.90 -5.41
C PRO A 336 14.59 20.09 -5.89
N GLY A 337 15.92 19.97 -5.84
CA GLY A 337 16.85 21.09 -5.97
C GLY A 337 16.98 21.84 -4.65
N ARG A 338 17.95 22.77 -4.60
CA ARG A 338 18.20 23.58 -3.40
C ARG A 338 17.10 24.61 -3.16
N ALA A 339 16.46 25.13 -4.21
CA ALA A 339 15.52 26.23 -4.10
C ALA A 339 14.24 25.92 -3.30
N PRO A 340 13.50 24.82 -3.51
CA PRO A 340 12.29 24.54 -2.72
C PRO A 340 12.60 24.31 -1.22
N VAL A 341 13.70 23.60 -0.93
CA VAL A 341 14.12 23.29 0.45
C VAL A 341 14.55 24.55 1.21
N LEU A 342 15.18 25.50 0.53
CA LEU A 342 15.58 26.78 1.12
C LEU A 342 14.40 27.78 1.17
N ALA A 343 13.44 27.69 0.25
CA ALA A 343 12.19 28.46 0.31
C ALA A 343 11.31 28.03 1.48
N GLU A 344 11.24 26.73 1.82
CA GLU A 344 10.57 26.22 3.04
C GLU A 344 11.22 26.73 4.34
N LEU A 345 12.46 27.22 4.30
CA LEU A 345 13.17 27.82 5.44
C LEU A 345 13.05 29.35 5.50
N LEU A 346 12.32 29.97 4.57
CA LEU A 346 12.06 31.41 4.53
C LEU A 346 10.58 31.70 4.86
N PRO A 347 10.27 32.86 5.48
CA PRO A 347 8.89 33.24 5.80
C PRO A 347 8.03 33.44 4.53
N GLU A 348 6.70 33.32 4.69
CA GLU A 348 5.65 33.13 3.65
C GLU A 348 5.46 34.24 2.59
N SER A 349 6.52 34.84 2.03
CA SER A 349 6.42 35.92 1.03
C SER A 349 7.48 35.93 -0.07
N VAL A 350 8.28 34.87 -0.20
CA VAL A 350 9.29 34.74 -1.26
C VAL A 350 8.80 33.78 -2.35
N SER A 351 8.69 34.24 -3.60
CA SER A 351 8.38 33.35 -4.74
C SER A 351 9.61 32.53 -5.14
N ALA A 352 9.39 31.40 -5.82
CA ALA A 352 10.47 30.52 -6.26
C ALA A 352 11.45 31.24 -7.21
N GLU A 353 10.95 32.11 -8.09
CA GLU A 353 11.77 32.90 -9.02
C GLU A 353 12.61 33.96 -8.29
N LEU A 354 12.04 34.61 -7.27
CA LEU A 354 12.76 35.57 -6.44
C LEU A 354 13.84 34.87 -5.61
N PHE A 355 13.55 33.67 -5.10
CA PHE A 355 14.54 32.87 -4.39
C PHE A 355 15.67 32.39 -5.31
N GLU A 356 15.37 31.87 -6.51
CA GLU A 356 16.40 31.44 -7.47
C GLU A 356 17.33 32.60 -7.87
N ALA A 357 16.77 33.80 -8.11
CA ALA A 357 17.57 35.00 -8.36
C ALA A 357 18.49 35.34 -7.17
N TYR A 358 17.92 35.38 -5.95
CA TYR A 358 18.68 35.61 -4.72
C TYR A 358 19.79 34.57 -4.50
N TRP A 359 19.48 33.29 -4.71
CA TRP A 359 20.41 32.19 -4.48
C TRP A 359 21.51 32.13 -5.53
N SER A 360 21.22 32.45 -6.79
CA SER A 360 22.23 32.60 -7.83
C SER A 360 23.18 33.79 -7.60
N GLU A 361 22.75 34.84 -6.90
CA GLU A 361 23.58 36.02 -6.61
C GLU A 361 24.35 35.89 -5.27
N HIS A 362 23.74 35.28 -4.26
CA HIS A 362 24.25 35.29 -2.88
C HIS A 362 24.54 33.91 -2.28
N GLY A 363 24.16 32.81 -2.94
CA GLY A 363 24.28 31.44 -2.39
C GLY A 363 25.70 31.08 -1.96
N ASP A 364 26.70 31.40 -2.76
CA ASP A 364 28.12 31.14 -2.42
C ASP A 364 28.57 31.94 -1.19
N ALA A 365 28.13 33.18 -1.04
CA ALA A 365 28.45 34.01 0.12
C ALA A 365 27.75 33.52 1.40
N VAL A 366 26.51 33.03 1.28
CA VAL A 366 25.76 32.39 2.38
C VAL A 366 26.44 31.08 2.81
N LEU A 367 26.83 30.24 1.85
CA LEU A 367 27.56 28.99 2.11
C LEU A 367 28.92 29.24 2.76
N GLN A 368 29.70 30.20 2.25
CA GLN A 368 30.98 30.57 2.84
C GLN A 368 30.81 31.06 4.28
N ARG A 369 29.80 31.90 4.54
CA ARG A 369 29.50 32.36 5.91
C ARG A 369 29.15 31.21 6.85
N ILE A 370 28.36 30.24 6.40
CA ILE A 370 28.04 29.04 7.21
C ILE A 370 29.32 28.22 7.48
N VAL A 371 30.21 28.08 6.50
CA VAL A 371 31.51 27.40 6.67
C VAL A 371 32.39 28.13 7.69
N ASP A 372 32.46 29.46 7.62
CA ASP A 372 33.24 30.30 8.53
C ASP A 372 32.67 30.26 9.97
N ASP A 373 31.35 30.42 10.12
CA ASP A 373 30.65 30.34 11.40
C ASP A 373 30.80 28.94 12.03
N LEU A 374 30.73 27.86 11.23
CA LEU A 374 30.95 26.48 11.70
C LEU A 374 32.42 26.21 12.07
N ALA A 375 33.36 26.81 11.35
CA ALA A 375 34.79 26.73 11.65
C ALA A 375 35.13 27.49 12.95
N ALA A 376 34.49 28.63 13.20
CA ALA A 376 34.59 29.40 14.44
C ALA A 376 33.88 28.71 15.62
N PHE A 377 32.79 27.98 15.37
CA PHE A 377 32.05 27.24 16.39
C PHE A 377 32.73 25.96 16.85
N ARG A 378 33.60 25.34 16.02
CA ARG A 378 34.38 24.17 16.43
C ARG A 378 35.30 24.53 17.59
N PRO A 379 35.18 23.89 18.78
CA PRO A 379 36.10 24.14 19.87
C PRO A 379 37.52 23.79 19.44
N GLN A 380 38.45 24.74 19.56
CA GLN A 380 39.86 24.46 19.32
C GLN A 380 40.34 23.35 20.25
N PRO A 381 41.07 22.33 19.75
CA PRO A 381 41.68 21.35 20.63
C PRO A 381 42.65 22.06 21.56
N ALA A 382 42.51 21.84 22.87
CA ALA A 382 43.40 22.42 23.86
C ALA A 382 44.86 22.06 23.50
N THR A 383 45.72 23.07 23.41
CA THR A 383 47.13 22.89 23.09
C THR A 383 47.76 21.93 24.09
N SER A 384 48.20 20.77 23.61
CA SER A 384 48.83 19.75 24.44
C SER A 384 50.13 20.30 25.04
N ALA A 385 50.07 20.68 26.32
CA ALA A 385 51.25 20.95 27.11
C ALA A 385 52.02 19.64 27.32
N ALA A 386 53.34 19.71 27.15
CA ALA A 386 54.21 18.53 27.13
C ALA A 386 54.14 17.70 28.42
N THR A 387 54.28 16.39 28.28
CA THR A 387 54.31 15.42 29.38
C THR A 387 55.59 15.53 30.22
N ALA A 388 55.43 15.37 31.53
CA ALA A 388 56.50 15.00 32.47
C ALA A 388 55.96 13.87 33.39
N PRO A 389 56.79 12.88 33.83
CA PRO A 389 56.27 11.60 34.35
C PRO A 389 56.44 11.38 35.87
N VAL A 390 55.94 10.23 36.35
CA VAL A 390 56.13 9.61 37.70
C VAL A 390 55.20 10.19 38.80
N ALA A 391 54.53 9.44 39.69
CA ALA A 391 54.65 8.03 40.13
C ALA A 391 53.30 7.33 40.47
N ALA A 392 53.33 6.00 40.58
CA ALA A 392 52.37 5.15 41.34
C ALA A 392 52.75 5.14 42.85
N PRO A 393 51.98 4.58 43.83
CA PRO A 393 50.98 3.49 43.78
C PRO A 393 49.69 3.83 44.62
N ALA A 394 48.85 2.98 45.23
CA ALA A 394 48.82 1.51 45.47
C ALA A 394 47.40 1.00 45.84
N THR A 395 47.12 -0.32 45.64
CA THR A 395 46.08 -1.14 46.34
C THR A 395 44.59 -0.76 46.08
N THR A 396 43.57 -1.65 46.15
CA THR A 396 43.45 -3.01 46.73
C THR A 396 42.44 -3.86 45.94
N VAL A 397 42.62 -5.19 45.91
CA VAL A 397 41.61 -6.15 45.45
C VAL A 397 40.79 -6.66 46.64
N VAL A 398 39.47 -6.72 46.51
CA VAL A 398 38.63 -7.60 47.35
C VAL A 398 37.65 -8.36 46.47
N THR A 399 37.70 -9.68 46.57
CA THR A 399 36.77 -10.65 45.99
C THR A 399 35.67 -11.02 46.99
N SER A 400 34.46 -11.32 46.50
CA SER A 400 33.60 -12.34 47.14
C SER A 400 32.87 -13.14 46.08
N SER A 401 32.69 -14.43 46.36
CA SER A 401 32.09 -15.45 45.49
C SER A 401 31.10 -16.31 46.28
N LEU A 402 30.59 -17.37 45.64
CA LEU A 402 29.64 -18.40 46.13
C LEU A 402 28.16 -17.95 45.95
N ALA A 403 27.35 -18.65 45.15
CA ALA A 403 26.84 -20.04 45.31
C ALA A 403 25.85 -20.14 46.49
N ASP A 404 24.73 -20.88 46.40
CA ASP A 404 24.49 -22.06 45.57
C ASP A 404 22.99 -22.25 45.19
N GLU A 405 22.70 -23.33 44.46
CA GLU A 405 21.40 -23.95 44.11
C GLU A 405 20.11 -23.52 44.86
N THR A 406 18.98 -23.52 44.13
CA THR A 406 17.80 -24.32 44.53
C THR A 406 16.79 -24.51 43.40
N SER A 407 16.41 -25.78 43.17
CA SER A 407 15.26 -26.14 42.35
C SER A 407 13.95 -25.73 43.03
N GLY A 408 13.08 -25.02 42.32
CA GLY A 408 11.78 -24.55 42.84
C GLY A 408 10.65 -24.78 41.85
N SER A 409 9.75 -25.72 42.17
CA SER A 409 8.49 -25.94 41.46
C SER A 409 7.61 -24.69 41.55
N ALA A 410 7.38 -24.01 40.43
CA ALA A 410 6.40 -22.91 40.37
C ALA A 410 4.97 -23.47 40.48
N ALA A 411 4.08 -22.72 41.14
CA ALA A 411 2.69 -23.09 41.31
C ALA A 411 1.94 -23.16 39.97
N ALA A 412 0.93 -24.03 39.89
CA ALA A 412 0.08 -24.12 38.72
C ALA A 412 -0.72 -22.81 38.54
N GLY A 413 -0.31 -22.00 37.56
CA GLY A 413 -1.20 -21.06 36.91
C GLY A 413 -2.31 -21.80 36.12
N PRO A 414 -3.26 -21.08 35.52
CA PRO A 414 -4.28 -21.69 34.67
C PRO A 414 -3.62 -22.53 33.57
N ASP A 415 -4.16 -23.72 33.29
CA ASP A 415 -3.55 -24.61 32.30
C ASP A 415 -3.58 -23.92 30.93
N ARG A 416 -2.41 -23.76 30.32
CA ARG A 416 -2.25 -23.18 28.99
C ARG A 416 -3.18 -23.88 27.99
N ALA A 417 -3.35 -25.19 28.10
CA ALA A 417 -4.22 -25.96 27.22
C ALA A 417 -5.71 -25.61 27.37
N GLU A 418 -6.17 -25.30 28.59
CA GLU A 418 -7.55 -24.86 28.85
C GLU A 418 -7.79 -23.45 28.29
N VAL A 419 -6.88 -22.51 28.55
CA VAL A 419 -6.95 -21.13 28.00
C VAL A 419 -6.87 -21.15 26.47
N PHE A 420 -6.05 -22.04 25.89
CA PHE A 420 -5.98 -22.24 24.44
C PHE A 420 -7.31 -22.72 23.86
N ALA A 421 -7.90 -23.77 24.44
CA ALA A 421 -9.17 -24.31 23.98
C ALA A 421 -10.31 -23.29 24.09
N GLU A 422 -10.36 -22.53 25.18
CA GLU A 422 -11.38 -21.50 25.41
C GLU A 422 -11.24 -20.30 24.45
N LEU A 423 -10.01 -19.81 24.23
CA LEU A 423 -9.76 -18.73 23.25
C LEU A 423 -10.04 -19.18 21.82
N ARG A 424 -9.65 -20.40 21.44
CA ARG A 424 -9.99 -21.02 20.16
C ARG A 424 -11.49 -21.06 19.93
N SER A 425 -12.27 -21.53 20.90
CA SER A 425 -13.73 -21.62 20.79
C SER A 425 -14.39 -20.24 20.70
N LEU A 426 -13.93 -19.27 21.51
CA LEU A 426 -14.44 -17.88 21.49
C LEU A 426 -14.15 -17.17 20.16
N TYR A 427 -12.98 -17.38 19.58
CA TYR A 427 -12.63 -16.81 18.27
C TYR A 427 -13.37 -17.51 17.13
N ALA A 428 -13.57 -18.83 17.22
CA ALA A 428 -14.35 -19.59 16.25
C ALA A 428 -15.83 -19.16 16.22
N GLU A 429 -16.49 -19.06 17.38
CA GLU A 429 -17.87 -18.62 17.50
C GLU A 429 -18.06 -17.19 16.95
N ALA A 430 -17.22 -16.24 17.38
CA ALA A 430 -17.40 -14.83 17.06
C ALA A 430 -16.93 -14.44 15.63
N LEU A 431 -16.26 -15.35 14.93
CA LEU A 431 -15.82 -15.18 13.54
C LEU A 431 -16.50 -16.16 12.56
N GLU A 432 -17.42 -17.00 13.06
CA GLU A 432 -18.17 -18.01 12.30
C GLU A 432 -17.29 -19.01 11.52
N TYR A 433 -16.10 -19.30 12.04
CA TYR A 433 -15.15 -20.28 11.49
C TYR A 433 -15.21 -21.61 12.27
N PRO A 434 -14.92 -22.76 11.62
CA PRO A 434 -14.67 -24.01 12.34
C PRO A 434 -13.48 -23.87 13.30
N GLU A 435 -13.56 -24.47 14.49
CA GLU A 435 -12.49 -24.34 15.48
C GLU A 435 -11.13 -24.86 14.97
N GLU A 436 -11.13 -25.85 14.08
CA GLU A 436 -9.95 -26.45 13.46
C GLU A 436 -9.09 -25.44 12.68
N VAL A 437 -9.66 -24.31 12.29
CA VAL A 437 -8.96 -23.21 11.60
C VAL A 437 -8.01 -22.45 12.54
N PHE A 438 -8.26 -22.49 13.86
CA PHE A 438 -7.45 -21.81 14.86
C PHE A 438 -6.41 -22.77 15.47
N GLU A 439 -5.33 -22.98 14.73
CA GLU A 439 -4.09 -23.56 15.25
C GLU A 439 -3.20 -22.45 15.86
N GLY A 440 -2.36 -22.79 16.84
CA GLY A 440 -1.77 -21.79 17.74
C GLY A 440 -0.85 -20.76 17.07
N GLY A 441 -0.11 -21.17 16.05
CA GLY A 441 0.78 -20.31 15.28
C GLY A 441 0.12 -19.53 14.14
N VAL A 442 -1.18 -19.74 13.87
CA VAL A 442 -1.90 -19.13 12.74
C VAL A 442 -2.08 -17.63 12.96
N GLN A 443 -1.79 -16.84 11.92
CA GLN A 443 -1.88 -15.37 12.00
C GLN A 443 -3.32 -14.88 11.77
N LEU A 444 -3.89 -14.27 12.81
CA LEU A 444 -5.29 -13.84 12.83
C LEU A 444 -5.60 -12.84 11.70
N GLU A 445 -4.74 -11.86 11.47
CA GLU A 445 -4.91 -10.90 10.36
C GLU A 445 -4.43 -11.48 9.02
N ALA A 446 -3.21 -12.03 8.97
CA ALA A 446 -2.53 -12.34 7.71
C ALA A 446 -2.98 -13.66 7.06
N GLU A 447 -3.55 -14.59 7.83
CA GLU A 447 -3.98 -15.91 7.35
C GLU A 447 -5.49 -16.12 7.48
N LEU A 448 -6.13 -15.56 8.52
CA LEU A 448 -7.59 -15.66 8.74
C LEU A 448 -8.39 -14.41 8.36
N GLY A 449 -7.72 -13.32 7.99
CA GLY A 449 -8.37 -12.08 7.53
C GLY A 449 -9.16 -11.34 8.61
N VAL A 450 -8.88 -11.59 9.89
CA VAL A 450 -9.58 -10.95 11.01
C VAL A 450 -9.16 -9.48 11.10
N ASP A 451 -10.08 -8.58 10.79
CA ASP A 451 -9.84 -7.14 10.80
C ASP A 451 -9.47 -6.60 12.20
N SER A 452 -8.73 -5.49 12.22
CA SER A 452 -8.20 -4.89 13.45
C SER A 452 -9.30 -4.42 14.42
N VAL A 453 -10.51 -4.12 13.94
CA VAL A 453 -11.64 -3.70 14.79
C VAL A 453 -12.20 -4.91 15.54
N LYS A 454 -12.45 -6.02 14.86
CA LYS A 454 -12.83 -7.29 15.46
C LYS A 454 -11.76 -7.82 16.41
N GLN A 455 -10.48 -7.72 16.07
CA GLN A 455 -9.42 -8.12 17.01
C GLN A 455 -9.44 -7.29 18.30
N VAL A 456 -9.65 -5.97 18.22
CA VAL A 456 -9.79 -5.10 19.41
C VAL A 456 -11.01 -5.47 20.25
N GLU A 457 -12.13 -5.82 19.60
CA GLU A 457 -13.37 -6.27 20.25
C GLU A 457 -13.19 -7.63 20.94
N LEU A 458 -12.68 -8.64 20.24
CA LEU A 458 -12.45 -9.98 20.78
C LEU A 458 -11.48 -9.94 21.95
N LEU A 459 -10.37 -9.20 21.81
CA LEU A 459 -9.45 -8.98 22.92
C LEU A 459 -10.12 -8.25 24.09
N SER A 460 -11.09 -7.36 23.85
CA SER A 460 -11.87 -6.72 24.91
C SER A 460 -12.76 -7.72 25.66
N ARG A 461 -13.45 -8.61 24.92
CA ARG A 461 -14.23 -9.73 25.49
C ARG A 461 -13.35 -10.67 26.32
N VAL A 462 -12.13 -10.97 25.84
CA VAL A 462 -11.12 -11.77 26.55
C VAL A 462 -10.64 -11.07 27.83
N SER A 463 -10.27 -9.78 27.75
CA SER A 463 -9.88 -8.99 28.93
C SER A 463 -10.99 -8.93 29.98
N GLN A 464 -12.25 -8.78 29.56
CA GLN A 464 -13.40 -8.79 30.45
C GLN A 464 -13.63 -10.18 31.09
N ARG A 465 -13.47 -11.27 30.33
CA ARG A 465 -13.73 -12.64 30.79
C ARG A 465 -12.69 -13.14 31.80
N TYR A 466 -11.42 -12.78 31.62
CA TYR A 466 -10.34 -13.14 32.55
C TYR A 466 -10.01 -12.04 33.59
N GLY A 467 -10.78 -10.93 33.64
CA GLY A 467 -10.55 -9.86 34.61
C GLY A 467 -9.19 -9.20 34.50
N LEU A 468 -8.68 -9.01 33.27
CA LEU A 468 -7.34 -8.47 33.02
C LEU A 468 -7.28 -6.96 33.32
N PRO A 469 -6.11 -6.43 33.74
CA PRO A 469 -5.96 -5.00 34.00
C PRO A 469 -6.12 -4.14 32.73
N PRO A 470 -6.40 -2.83 32.86
CA PRO A 470 -6.46 -1.91 31.73
C PRO A 470 -5.17 -1.94 30.90
N ARG A 471 -5.31 -1.86 29.57
CA ARG A 471 -4.19 -1.92 28.62
C ARG A 471 -3.21 -0.77 28.88
N GLU A 472 -1.92 -1.08 29.02
CA GLU A 472 -0.87 -0.08 29.21
C GLU A 472 -0.65 0.76 27.94
N SER A 473 -0.08 1.96 28.09
CA SER A 473 0.15 2.91 26.99
C SER A 473 1.17 2.48 25.94
N GLY A 474 1.83 1.31 26.12
CA GLY A 474 2.68 0.66 25.13
C GLY A 474 2.06 -0.56 24.45
N PHE A 475 0.79 -0.89 24.72
CA PHE A 475 0.14 -2.09 24.19
C PHE A 475 -0.02 -2.03 22.66
N ARG A 476 0.61 -2.98 21.94
CA ARG A 476 0.48 -3.13 20.48
C ARG A 476 -0.28 -4.41 20.14
N LEU A 477 -1.29 -4.29 19.29
CA LEU A 477 -2.10 -5.44 18.87
C LEU A 477 -1.31 -6.43 18.00
N SER A 478 -0.37 -5.92 17.20
CA SER A 478 0.53 -6.69 16.33
C SER A 478 1.47 -7.64 17.09
N ASP A 479 1.74 -7.38 18.37
CA ASP A 479 2.51 -8.31 19.21
C ASP A 479 1.70 -9.60 19.51
N TYR A 480 0.36 -9.53 19.45
CA TYR A 480 -0.58 -10.62 19.79
C TYR A 480 -1.33 -11.16 18.57
N ASN A 481 -0.65 -11.24 17.43
CA ASN A 481 -1.21 -11.61 16.12
C ASN A 481 -1.54 -13.10 15.92
N THR A 482 -1.38 -13.96 16.93
CA THR A 482 -1.70 -15.41 16.88
C THR A 482 -2.39 -15.87 18.17
N ILE A 483 -3.11 -16.99 18.14
CA ILE A 483 -3.76 -17.53 19.35
C ILE A 483 -2.72 -17.91 20.42
N ASP A 484 -1.58 -18.51 20.07
CA ASP A 484 -0.54 -18.81 21.06
C ASP A 484 -0.09 -17.56 21.82
N ARG A 485 0.12 -16.42 21.13
CA ARG A 485 0.54 -15.18 21.78
C ARG A 485 -0.56 -14.56 22.64
N LEU A 486 -1.83 -14.71 22.27
CA LEU A 486 -2.97 -14.32 23.10
C LEU A 486 -3.09 -15.21 24.36
N VAL A 487 -2.82 -16.51 24.23
CA VAL A 487 -2.74 -17.44 25.36
C VAL A 487 -1.58 -17.07 26.28
N ASP A 488 -0.38 -16.80 25.72
CA ASP A 488 0.78 -16.31 26.48
C ASP A 488 0.46 -15.00 27.22
N PHE A 489 -0.25 -14.06 26.57
CA PHE A 489 -0.70 -12.82 27.19
C PHE A 489 -1.63 -13.07 28.38
N VAL A 490 -2.69 -13.87 28.19
CA VAL A 490 -3.68 -14.18 29.25
C VAL A 490 -3.01 -14.93 30.41
N VAL A 491 -2.21 -15.96 30.13
CA VAL A 491 -1.51 -16.75 31.15
C VAL A 491 -0.49 -15.89 31.92
N THR A 492 0.28 -15.04 31.23
CA THR A 492 1.24 -14.13 31.88
C THR A 492 0.55 -13.07 32.72
N ALA A 493 -0.55 -12.48 32.21
CA ALA A 493 -1.32 -11.47 32.93
C ALA A 493 -2.00 -12.06 34.18
N LEU A 494 -2.51 -13.29 34.11
CA LEU A 494 -3.09 -14.00 35.26
C LEU A 494 -2.02 -14.43 36.28
N ALA A 495 -0.84 -14.87 35.83
CA ALA A 495 0.30 -15.17 36.71
C ALA A 495 0.89 -13.93 37.40
N GLY A 496 0.68 -12.74 36.81
CA GLY A 496 1.08 -11.44 37.38
C GLY A 496 0.09 -10.84 38.38
N GLN A 497 -1.11 -11.41 38.56
CA GLN A 497 -2.06 -10.92 39.55
C GLN A 497 -1.68 -11.38 40.98
N PRO A 498 -1.67 -10.49 41.98
CA PRO A 498 -1.47 -10.90 43.37
C PRO A 498 -2.66 -11.77 43.83
N THR A 499 -2.38 -12.99 44.27
CA THR A 499 -3.41 -13.93 44.73
C THR A 499 -4.09 -13.45 46.03
N GLY A 500 -5.31 -12.91 45.88
CA GLY A 500 -6.23 -12.48 46.94
C GLY A 500 -7.21 -11.45 46.37
N VAL A 501 -8.53 -11.60 46.49
CA VAL A 501 -9.28 -12.01 47.68
C VAL A 501 -10.38 -13.03 47.34
N THR A 502 -10.63 -13.96 48.27
CA THR A 502 -11.74 -14.92 48.22
C THR A 502 -12.93 -14.41 49.04
N VAL A 503 -14.11 -14.34 48.40
CA VAL A 503 -15.45 -13.90 48.93
C VAL A 503 -15.57 -12.41 49.26
#